data_AF-A0A847WM63-F1
#
_entry.id   AF-A0A847WM63-F1
#
_cell.length_a   1.000
_cell.length_b   1.000
_cell.length_c   1.000
_cell.angle_alpha   90.00
_cell.angle_beta   90.00
_cell.angle_gamma   90.00
#
_symmetry.space_group_name_H-M   'P 1'
#
loop_
_entity.id
_entity.type
_entity.pdbx_description
1 polymer ?
#
loop_
_entity_poly.entity_id
_entity_poly.type
_entity_poly.pdbx_seq_one_letter_code
_entity_poly.pdbx_strand_id
1 'polypeptide(L)'
;MKILDKTYKETGTGKEYYFHAVYFNTRLKEFPKENDRLKSEVIETLGKECYVSPDTIISHTAYNSEKKYRNPLDIDTIKKFGKFLSNNEYAFLVPCKIENGLDFIQKDVEEIYEMFYELISIYDVSERFNHLPNKTKDEENIIIYYRKLVDDVEKEINIKYLFLPDEIKDILLKILKETRIFMSSYSVPGVVDSWMEINPKIKYFDPVFDIIESAPDVYNRIKIGQSFVKFRFIPTEDDIEQRKLYFEKINEENELFRYSEARMFQNELLKTLTAVFKSRLCK
;
A
#
# COMPACT_ATOMS: atom_id res chain seq x y z
N MET A 1 15.51 -5.68 10.45
CA MET A 1 16.53 -4.82 11.10
C MET A 1 17.78 -4.75 10.23
N LYS A 2 17.99 -3.66 9.47
CA LYS A 2 19.28 -3.38 8.81
C LYS A 2 19.59 -1.88 8.78
N ILE A 3 20.42 -1.48 9.76
CA ILE A 3 21.54 -0.54 9.71
C ILE A 3 21.21 0.87 9.19
N LEU A 4 20.94 1.78 10.14
CA LEU A 4 20.91 3.21 9.92
C LEU A 4 22.29 3.69 9.46
N ASP A 5 22.37 4.21 8.23
CA ASP A 5 23.51 4.94 7.71
C ASP A 5 23.78 6.20 8.56
N LYS A 6 25.01 6.73 8.47
CA LYS A 6 25.40 7.97 9.16
C LYS A 6 24.45 9.11 8.77
N THR A 7 23.89 9.81 9.76
CA THR A 7 23.04 10.99 9.54
C THR A 7 23.86 12.28 9.58
N TYR A 8 23.37 13.29 8.87
CA TYR A 8 23.97 14.62 8.75
C TYR A 8 22.95 15.67 9.18
N LYS A 9 23.30 16.51 10.15
CA LYS A 9 22.46 17.63 10.60
C LYS A 9 22.84 18.90 9.87
N GLU A 10 21.84 19.56 9.29
CA GLU A 10 22.00 20.87 8.69
C GLU A 10 21.94 21.98 9.76
N THR A 11 23.03 22.73 9.87
CA THR A 11 23.14 23.87 10.78
C THR A 11 22.18 24.97 10.34
N GLY A 12 21.30 25.41 11.24
CA GLY A 12 20.34 26.49 11.00
C GLY A 12 18.90 26.05 10.72
N THR A 13 18.70 24.88 10.11
CA THR A 13 17.34 24.32 9.87
C THR A 13 17.01 23.16 10.81
N GLY A 14 18.01 22.51 11.41
CA GLY A 14 17.81 21.34 12.26
C GLY A 14 17.46 20.05 11.49
N LYS A 15 17.37 20.11 10.15
CA LYS A 15 17.03 18.97 9.30
C LYS A 15 18.14 17.93 9.31
N GLU A 16 17.74 16.67 9.40
CA GLU A 16 18.63 15.52 9.30
C GLU A 16 18.57 14.94 7.88
N TYR A 17 19.70 14.46 7.35
CA TYR A 17 19.82 13.84 6.02
C TYR A 17 20.69 12.57 6.05
N TYR A 18 20.41 11.62 5.16
CA TYR A 18 21.27 10.50 4.78
C TYR A 18 21.95 10.78 3.45
N PHE A 19 23.14 10.20 3.23
CA PHE A 19 23.87 10.31 1.98
C PHE A 19 23.43 9.24 0.96
N HIS A 20 22.99 9.66 -0.23
CA HIS A 20 22.56 8.74 -1.29
C HIS A 20 23.75 8.16 -2.08
N ALA A 21 24.52 7.27 -1.46
CA ALA A 21 25.77 6.74 -2.03
C ALA A 21 25.60 6.05 -3.41
N VAL A 22 24.47 5.36 -3.63
CA VAL A 22 24.17 4.72 -4.93
C VAL A 22 24.05 5.76 -6.05
N TYR A 23 23.24 6.80 -5.83
CA TYR A 23 23.02 7.86 -6.80
C TYR A 23 24.29 8.69 -7.03
N PHE A 24 25.07 8.95 -5.97
CA PHE A 24 26.39 9.55 -6.09
C PHE A 24 27.32 8.74 -7.01
N ASN A 25 27.40 7.41 -6.83
CA ASN A 25 28.22 6.54 -7.66
C ASN A 25 27.75 6.53 -9.13
N THR A 26 26.44 6.58 -9.37
CA THR A 26 25.86 6.70 -10.71
C THR A 26 26.29 8.02 -11.38
N ARG A 27 26.09 9.16 -10.71
CA ARG A 27 26.50 10.47 -11.24
C ARG A 27 28.00 10.58 -11.46
N LEU A 28 28.82 9.99 -10.59
CA LEU A 28 30.28 9.95 -10.78
C LEU A 28 30.72 9.11 -12.00
N LYS A 29 29.87 8.23 -12.53
CA LYS A 29 30.11 7.47 -13.77
C LYS A 29 29.54 8.15 -15.01
N GLU A 30 28.43 8.85 -14.88
CA GLU A 30 27.71 9.51 -15.99
C GLU A 30 28.27 10.88 -16.31
N PHE A 31 28.53 11.72 -15.30
CA PHE A 31 29.00 13.09 -15.46
C PHE A 31 30.24 13.22 -16.36
N PRO A 32 31.29 12.37 -16.23
CA PRO A 32 32.44 12.44 -17.14
C PRO A 32 32.05 12.18 -18.60
N LYS A 33 31.11 11.26 -18.85
CA LYS A 33 30.65 10.94 -20.22
C LYS A 33 29.83 12.08 -20.82
N GLU A 34 28.98 12.70 -20.02
CA GLU A 34 28.12 13.82 -20.44
C GLU A 34 28.93 15.08 -20.79
N ASN A 35 30.11 15.23 -20.20
CA ASN A 35 30.95 16.41 -20.35
C ASN A 35 32.25 16.16 -21.14
N ASP A 36 32.39 14.98 -21.75
CA ASP A 36 33.59 14.55 -22.49
C ASP A 36 34.90 14.71 -21.68
N ARG A 37 34.89 14.23 -20.44
CA ARG A 37 36.02 14.30 -19.50
C ARG A 37 36.43 12.92 -19.02
N LEU A 38 37.70 12.77 -18.64
CA LEU A 38 38.15 11.55 -17.98
C LEU A 38 37.64 11.51 -16.54
N LYS A 39 37.27 10.31 -16.07
CA LYS A 39 36.80 10.13 -14.68
C LYS A 39 37.86 10.57 -13.65
N SER A 40 39.15 10.34 -13.92
CA SER A 40 40.26 10.80 -13.09
C SER A 40 40.29 12.33 -12.95
N GLU A 41 40.13 13.06 -14.05
CA GLU A 41 40.11 14.53 -14.08
C GLU A 41 38.91 15.10 -13.32
N VAL A 42 37.75 14.45 -13.45
CA VAL A 42 36.53 14.81 -12.70
C VAL A 42 36.75 14.61 -11.20
N ILE A 43 37.34 13.49 -10.78
CA ILE A 43 37.65 13.22 -9.37
C ILE A 43 38.69 14.23 -8.83
N GLU A 44 39.73 14.55 -9.60
CA GLU A 44 40.73 15.53 -9.19
C GLU A 44 40.13 16.94 -9.04
N THR A 45 39.27 17.33 -9.98
CA THR A 45 38.59 18.64 -9.94
C THR A 45 37.67 18.70 -8.73
N LEU A 46 36.84 17.66 -8.54
CA LEU A 46 35.95 17.54 -7.41
C LEU A 46 36.72 17.57 -6.08
N GLY A 47 37.86 16.89 -6.00
CA GLY A 47 38.73 16.88 -4.83
C GLY A 47 39.30 18.27 -4.50
N LYS A 48 39.73 19.02 -5.51
CA LYS A 48 40.19 20.41 -5.35
C LYS A 48 39.08 21.34 -4.87
N GLU A 49 37.89 21.26 -5.47
CA GLU A 49 36.76 22.13 -5.12
C GLU A 49 36.17 21.81 -3.74
N CYS A 50 36.19 20.55 -3.34
CA CYS A 50 35.63 20.10 -2.08
C CYS A 50 36.65 20.11 -0.92
N TYR A 51 37.94 20.30 -1.21
CA TYR A 51 39.04 20.12 -0.25
C TYR A 51 39.09 18.68 0.31
N VAL A 52 38.85 17.69 -0.55
CA VAL A 52 38.80 16.27 -0.20
C VAL A 52 39.78 15.49 -1.10
N SER A 53 40.49 14.52 -0.55
CA SER A 53 41.43 13.73 -1.36
C SER A 53 40.69 12.89 -2.42
N PRO A 54 41.25 12.70 -3.62
CA PRO A 54 40.72 11.78 -4.64
C PRO A 54 40.42 10.38 -4.09
N ASP A 55 41.29 9.85 -3.23
CA ASP A 55 41.10 8.53 -2.60
C ASP A 55 39.89 8.49 -1.69
N THR A 56 39.64 9.57 -0.94
CA THR A 56 38.44 9.69 -0.10
C THR A 56 37.17 9.66 -0.95
N ILE A 57 37.15 10.39 -2.08
CA ILE A 57 36.02 10.40 -3.02
C ILE A 57 35.76 8.99 -3.58
N ILE A 58 36.81 8.30 -4.01
CA ILE A 58 36.71 6.91 -4.50
C ILE A 58 36.18 5.99 -3.40
N SER A 59 36.59 6.21 -2.15
CA SER A 59 36.17 5.39 -1.02
C SER A 59 34.66 5.46 -0.76
N HIS A 60 33.99 6.56 -1.13
CA HIS A 60 32.53 6.70 -1.08
C HIS A 60 31.80 5.83 -2.13
N THR A 61 32.54 5.32 -3.13
CA THR A 61 32.01 4.38 -4.14
C THR A 61 32.37 2.93 -3.87
N ALA A 62 33.24 2.68 -2.89
CA ALA A 62 33.74 1.36 -2.56
C ALA A 62 32.95 0.74 -1.40
N TYR A 63 32.55 -0.53 -1.58
CA TYR A 63 31.94 -1.31 -0.51
C TYR A 63 33.01 -1.74 0.50
N ASN A 64 32.74 -1.59 1.79
CA ASN A 64 33.58 -2.16 2.85
C ASN A 64 33.33 -3.68 3.01
N SER A 65 34.08 -4.33 3.90
CA SER A 65 33.94 -5.77 4.23
C SER A 65 32.53 -6.18 4.67
N GLU A 66 31.71 -5.22 5.10
CA GLU A 66 30.31 -5.40 5.50
C GLU A 66 29.30 -5.05 4.39
N LYS A 67 29.75 -4.84 3.14
CA LYS A 67 28.92 -4.41 2.00
C LYS A 67 28.21 -3.06 2.23
N LYS A 68 28.87 -2.10 2.88
CA LYS A 68 28.39 -0.70 3.04
C LYS A 68 29.30 0.29 2.36
N TYR A 69 28.74 1.39 1.85
CA TYR A 69 29.52 2.51 1.33
C TYR A 69 30.15 3.31 2.48
N ARG A 70 31.32 3.91 2.24
CA ARG A 70 31.87 4.88 3.20
C ARG A 70 31.13 6.20 3.05
N ASN A 71 30.63 6.74 4.15
CA ASN A 71 29.89 7.99 4.17
C ASN A 71 30.84 9.20 4.29
N PRO A 72 30.57 10.34 3.61
CA PRO A 72 31.32 11.59 3.78
C PRO A 72 31.43 12.08 5.23
N LEU A 73 32.38 12.98 5.51
CA LEU A 73 32.61 13.45 6.87
C LEU A 73 31.51 14.41 7.35
N ASP A 74 31.10 15.34 6.50
CA ASP A 74 30.18 16.43 6.82
C ASP A 74 29.18 16.69 5.69
N ILE A 75 28.12 17.45 6.01
CA ILE A 75 27.02 17.77 5.10
C ILE A 75 27.44 18.72 3.98
N ASP A 76 28.34 19.66 4.26
CA ASP A 76 28.77 20.68 3.31
C ASP A 76 29.57 20.05 2.17
N THR A 77 30.37 19.04 2.47
CA THR A 77 31.05 18.22 1.47
C THR A 77 30.05 17.54 0.53
N ILE A 78 28.96 16.97 1.08
CA ILE A 78 27.91 16.35 0.25
C ILE A 78 27.22 17.39 -0.63
N LYS A 79 26.96 18.59 -0.09
CA LYS A 79 26.36 19.68 -0.86
C LYS A 79 27.22 20.14 -2.02
N LYS A 80 28.54 20.27 -1.79
CA LYS A 80 29.50 20.58 -2.85
C LYS A 80 29.52 19.50 -3.93
N PHE A 81 29.47 18.22 -3.54
CA PHE A 81 29.33 17.13 -4.51
C PHE A 81 28.08 17.29 -5.38
N GLY A 82 26.92 17.53 -4.75
CA GLY A 82 25.66 17.71 -5.47
C GLY A 82 25.68 18.91 -6.42
N LYS A 83 26.25 20.03 -5.97
CA LYS A 83 26.43 21.23 -6.79
C LYS A 83 27.30 20.97 -8.00
N PHE A 84 28.41 20.25 -7.84
CA PHE A 84 29.33 19.97 -8.95
C PHE A 84 28.76 18.95 -9.94
N LEU A 85 28.28 17.79 -9.46
CA LEU A 85 27.89 16.66 -10.31
C LEU A 85 26.47 16.74 -10.86
N SER A 86 25.62 17.60 -10.28
CA SER A 86 24.18 17.65 -10.58
C SER A 86 23.60 19.06 -10.53
N ASN A 87 24.42 20.10 -10.34
CA ASN A 87 23.97 21.49 -10.20
C ASN A 87 22.87 21.69 -9.12
N ASN A 88 22.87 20.84 -8.10
CA ASN A 88 21.90 20.85 -7.01
C ASN A 88 22.56 20.42 -5.70
N GLU A 89 22.65 21.33 -4.73
CA GLU A 89 23.29 21.11 -3.43
C GLU A 89 22.65 19.95 -2.63
N TYR A 90 21.38 19.62 -2.86
CA TYR A 90 20.69 18.54 -2.14
C TYR A 90 20.61 17.24 -2.95
N ALA A 91 21.25 17.16 -4.13
CA ALA A 91 21.14 16.00 -5.03
C ALA A 91 21.47 14.65 -4.38
N PHE A 92 22.35 14.66 -3.38
CA PHE A 92 22.79 13.45 -2.68
C PHE A 92 22.37 13.39 -1.21
N LEU A 93 21.47 14.29 -0.79
CA LEU A 93 20.96 14.37 0.57
C LEU A 93 19.50 13.93 0.60
N VAL A 94 19.23 12.80 1.25
CA VAL A 94 17.87 12.28 1.48
C VAL A 94 17.45 12.68 2.89
N PRO A 95 16.42 13.51 3.08
CA PRO A 95 16.01 13.93 4.43
C PRO A 95 15.65 12.72 5.31
N CYS A 96 16.27 12.62 6.50
CA CYS A 96 15.99 11.58 7.49
C CYS A 96 14.59 11.70 8.09
N LYS A 97 14.11 12.93 8.22
CA LYS A 97 12.75 13.31 8.63
C LYS A 97 12.39 14.61 7.94
N ILE A 98 11.34 14.57 7.13
CA ILE A 98 10.62 15.77 6.71
C ILE A 98 9.75 16.13 7.92
N GLU A 99 9.85 17.35 8.47
CA GLU A 99 8.99 17.80 9.57
C GLU A 99 7.48 17.75 9.22
N ASN A 100 7.15 17.57 7.93
CA ASN A 100 5.81 17.34 7.37
C ASN A 100 5.63 15.92 6.74
N GLY A 101 6.54 14.99 6.99
CA GLY A 101 6.56 13.68 6.33
C GLY A 101 5.45 12.74 6.79
N LEU A 102 5.01 12.86 8.04
CA LEU A 102 3.82 12.18 8.54
C LEU A 102 2.56 12.69 7.86
N ASP A 103 2.41 14.01 7.70
CA ASP A 103 1.26 14.61 7.02
C ASP A 103 1.22 14.26 5.52
N PHE A 104 2.38 14.19 4.85
CA PHE A 104 2.48 13.78 3.44
C PHE A 104 2.18 12.29 3.25
N ILE A 105 2.76 11.42 4.09
CA ILE A 105 2.45 9.99 4.09
C ILE A 105 0.97 9.77 4.43
N GLN A 106 0.45 10.51 5.42
CA GLN A 106 -0.96 10.45 5.80
C GLN A 106 -1.85 10.86 4.64
N LYS A 107 -1.55 11.98 3.97
CA LYS A 107 -2.29 12.44 2.79
C LYS A 107 -2.22 11.43 1.64
N ASP A 108 -1.05 10.85 1.38
CA ASP A 108 -0.90 9.80 0.36
C ASP A 108 -1.67 8.54 0.72
N VAL A 109 -1.68 8.13 2.00
CA VAL A 109 -2.50 7.02 2.50
C VAL A 109 -3.99 7.34 2.37
N GLU A 110 -4.40 8.57 2.67
CA GLU A 110 -5.78 9.04 2.54
C GLU A 110 -6.23 9.01 1.07
N GLU A 111 -5.42 9.53 0.15
CA GLU A 111 -5.71 9.48 -1.31
C GLU A 111 -5.78 8.04 -1.82
N ILE A 112 -4.86 7.16 -1.42
CA ILE A 112 -4.95 5.73 -1.77
C ILE A 112 -6.19 5.09 -1.16
N TYR A 113 -6.50 5.38 0.11
CA TYR A 113 -7.70 4.88 0.79
C TYR A 113 -8.97 5.30 0.04
N GLU A 114 -9.06 6.54 -0.45
CA GLU A 114 -10.17 7.01 -1.28
C GLU A 114 -10.33 6.15 -2.53
N MET A 115 -9.24 5.80 -3.22
CA MET A 115 -9.33 4.91 -4.39
C MET A 115 -9.86 3.51 -4.04
N PHE A 116 -9.45 2.94 -2.90
CA PHE A 116 -10.01 1.68 -2.41
C PHE A 116 -11.48 1.82 -2.03
N TYR A 117 -11.85 2.94 -1.42
CA TYR A 117 -13.21 3.25 -1.03
C TYR A 117 -14.12 3.33 -2.27
N GLU A 118 -13.67 3.99 -3.33
CA GLU A 118 -14.35 4.07 -4.62
C GLU A 118 -14.50 2.68 -5.26
N LEU A 119 -13.42 1.88 -5.27
CA LEU A 119 -13.44 0.49 -5.76
C LEU A 119 -14.49 -0.38 -5.07
N ILE A 120 -14.68 -0.25 -3.76
CA ILE A 120 -15.71 -1.01 -3.03
C ILE A 120 -17.09 -0.36 -3.21
N SER A 121 -17.16 0.96 -3.35
CA SER A 121 -18.41 1.71 -3.42
C SER A 121 -19.24 1.42 -4.67
N ILE A 122 -18.62 0.86 -5.72
CA ILE A 122 -19.32 0.44 -6.93
C ILE A 122 -19.97 -0.95 -6.80
N TYR A 123 -19.81 -1.67 -5.68
CA TYR A 123 -20.28 -3.05 -5.52
C TYR A 123 -21.79 -3.23 -5.81
N ASP A 124 -22.65 -2.44 -5.18
CA ASP A 124 -24.11 -2.54 -5.35
C ASP A 124 -24.55 -2.12 -6.76
N VAL A 125 -24.06 -0.98 -7.25
CA VAL A 125 -24.44 -0.44 -8.57
C VAL A 125 -23.94 -1.30 -9.74
N SER A 126 -22.89 -2.09 -9.54
CA SER A 126 -22.34 -3.04 -10.51
C SER A 126 -22.91 -4.45 -10.39
N GLU A 127 -23.90 -4.66 -9.52
CA GLU A 127 -24.43 -5.98 -9.20
C GLU A 127 -23.30 -6.97 -8.84
N ARG A 128 -22.47 -6.59 -7.87
CA ARG A 128 -21.35 -7.39 -7.35
C ARG A 128 -20.23 -7.57 -8.39
N PHE A 129 -19.87 -6.48 -9.08
CA PHE A 129 -18.86 -6.45 -10.16
C PHE A 129 -19.20 -7.28 -11.40
N ASN A 130 -20.46 -7.67 -11.58
CA ASN A 130 -20.90 -8.44 -12.75
C ASN A 130 -21.37 -7.55 -13.91
N HIS A 131 -21.54 -6.24 -13.68
CA HIS A 131 -21.97 -5.27 -14.69
C HIS A 131 -21.17 -3.98 -14.57
N LEU A 132 -20.93 -3.32 -15.71
CA LEU A 132 -20.39 -1.96 -15.68
C LEU A 132 -21.35 -1.04 -14.90
N PRO A 133 -20.85 -0.06 -14.13
CA PRO A 133 -21.71 0.87 -13.39
C PRO A 133 -22.72 1.61 -14.28
N ASN A 134 -22.40 1.77 -15.57
CA ASN A 134 -23.23 2.40 -16.60
C ASN A 134 -24.09 1.40 -17.41
N LYS A 135 -24.19 0.14 -16.98
CA LYS A 135 -25.10 -0.91 -17.48
C LYS A 135 -24.93 -1.36 -18.94
N THR A 136 -23.80 -1.12 -19.59
CA THR A 136 -23.49 -1.73 -20.90
C THR A 136 -23.01 -3.17 -20.71
N LYS A 137 -23.57 -4.10 -21.51
CA LYS A 137 -23.31 -5.56 -21.42
C LYS A 137 -22.28 -5.98 -22.44
N ASP A 138 -21.01 -5.95 -22.05
CA ASP A 138 -19.94 -6.64 -22.75
C ASP A 138 -18.99 -7.20 -21.68
N GLU A 139 -18.97 -8.53 -21.56
CA GLU A 139 -18.24 -9.26 -20.50
C GLU A 139 -16.73 -9.03 -20.57
N GLU A 140 -16.17 -8.95 -21.79
CA GLU A 140 -14.75 -8.66 -21.97
C GLU A 140 -14.44 -7.24 -21.49
N ASN A 141 -15.34 -6.29 -21.77
CA ASN A 141 -15.24 -4.93 -21.25
C ASN A 141 -15.39 -4.86 -19.72
N ILE A 142 -16.21 -5.72 -19.09
CA ILE A 142 -16.39 -5.75 -17.63
C ILE A 142 -15.09 -6.16 -16.92
N ILE A 143 -14.49 -7.28 -17.34
CA ILE A 143 -13.26 -7.78 -16.71
C ILE A 143 -12.11 -6.80 -16.93
N ILE A 144 -11.96 -6.27 -18.15
CA ILE A 144 -10.93 -5.28 -18.47
C ILE A 144 -11.11 -4.01 -17.63
N TYR A 145 -12.35 -3.54 -17.46
CA TYR A 145 -12.67 -2.35 -16.69
C TYR A 145 -12.24 -2.49 -15.21
N TYR A 146 -12.67 -3.54 -14.52
CA TYR A 146 -12.32 -3.71 -13.10
C TYR A 146 -10.83 -3.99 -12.88
N ARG A 147 -10.19 -4.74 -13.77
CA ARG A 147 -8.73 -4.93 -13.72
C ARG A 147 -8.00 -3.60 -13.84
N LYS A 148 -8.43 -2.74 -14.76
CA LYS A 148 -7.84 -1.42 -14.94
C LYS A 148 -7.95 -0.57 -13.68
N LEU A 149 -9.10 -0.55 -13.01
CA LEU A 149 -9.25 0.21 -11.76
C LEU A 149 -8.29 -0.27 -10.66
N VAL A 150 -8.11 -1.60 -10.53
CA VAL A 150 -7.15 -2.17 -9.56
C VAL A 150 -5.70 -1.85 -9.96
N ASP A 151 -5.37 -1.94 -11.24
CA ASP A 151 -4.03 -1.64 -11.76
C ASP A 151 -3.70 -0.14 -11.63
N ASP A 152 -4.70 0.75 -11.74
CA ASP A 152 -4.55 2.19 -11.49
C ASP A 152 -4.20 2.47 -10.02
N VAL A 153 -4.82 1.77 -9.05
CA VAL A 153 -4.42 1.84 -7.64
C VAL A 153 -3.00 1.31 -7.43
N GLU A 154 -2.66 0.19 -8.06
CA GLU A 154 -1.30 -0.39 -7.97
C GLU A 154 -0.24 0.60 -8.48
N LYS A 155 -0.52 1.24 -9.61
CA LYS A 155 0.34 2.26 -10.19
C LYS A 155 0.49 3.44 -9.24
N GLU A 156 -0.60 3.94 -8.65
CA GLU A 156 -0.56 5.08 -7.75
C GLU A 156 0.27 4.78 -6.49
N ILE A 157 0.10 3.60 -5.89
CA ILE A 157 0.93 3.14 -4.76
C ILE A 157 2.41 3.11 -5.17
N ASN A 158 2.72 2.55 -6.34
CA ASN A 158 4.12 2.44 -6.78
C ASN A 158 4.78 3.79 -7.06
N ILE A 159 4.02 4.77 -7.58
CA ILE A 159 4.51 6.12 -7.88
C ILE A 159 4.74 6.90 -6.58
N LYS A 160 3.72 6.98 -5.71
CA LYS A 160 3.79 7.75 -4.45
C LYS A 160 4.88 7.25 -3.52
N TYR A 161 5.09 5.93 -3.47
CA TYR A 161 6.06 5.29 -2.60
C TYR A 161 7.37 4.87 -3.28
N LEU A 162 7.69 5.41 -4.47
CA LEU A 162 8.90 5.06 -5.22
C LEU A 162 10.20 5.31 -4.43
N PHE A 163 10.22 6.37 -3.62
CA PHE A 163 11.39 6.80 -2.82
C PHE A 163 11.14 6.74 -1.31
N LEU A 164 10.02 6.14 -0.88
CA LEU A 164 9.60 6.05 0.52
C LEU A 164 9.86 4.64 1.08
N PRO A 165 9.82 4.46 2.41
CA PRO A 165 10.03 3.15 3.03
C PRO A 165 9.08 2.08 2.51
N ASP A 166 9.62 0.89 2.24
CA ASP A 166 8.87 -0.25 1.68
C ASP A 166 7.74 -0.74 2.61
N GLU A 167 7.78 -0.46 3.92
CA GLU A 167 6.81 -1.00 4.88
C GLU A 167 5.36 -0.57 4.60
N ILE A 168 5.11 0.72 4.38
CA ILE A 168 3.77 1.23 4.08
C ILE A 168 3.33 0.74 2.70
N LYS A 169 4.25 0.78 1.73
CA LYS A 169 4.01 0.28 0.38
C LYS A 169 3.59 -1.19 0.38
N ASP A 170 4.30 -2.05 1.10
CA ASP A 170 4.03 -3.47 1.21
C ASP A 170 2.67 -3.73 1.87
N ILE A 171 2.31 -2.93 2.89
CA ILE A 171 0.99 -3.01 3.51
C ILE A 171 -0.11 -2.63 2.51
N LEU A 172 0.04 -1.52 1.78
CA LEU A 172 -0.93 -1.08 0.79
C LEU A 172 -1.08 -2.08 -0.36
N LEU A 173 0.04 -2.61 -0.88
CA LEU A 173 0.03 -3.66 -1.91
C LEU A 173 -0.60 -4.97 -1.40
N LYS A 174 -0.41 -5.30 -0.12
CA LYS A 174 -1.10 -6.43 0.50
C LYS A 174 -2.61 -6.21 0.55
N ILE A 175 -3.06 -5.02 0.96
CA ILE A 175 -4.50 -4.68 0.95
C ILE A 175 -5.04 -4.75 -0.49
N LEU A 176 -4.30 -4.25 -1.48
CA LEU A 176 -4.68 -4.33 -2.90
C LEU A 176 -4.87 -5.77 -3.36
N LYS A 177 -3.93 -6.65 -3.01
CA LYS A 177 -4.02 -8.08 -3.33
C LYS A 177 -5.26 -8.72 -2.71
N GLU A 178 -5.56 -8.42 -1.46
CA GLU A 178 -6.75 -8.93 -0.76
C GLU A 178 -8.05 -8.40 -1.38
N THR A 179 -8.10 -7.12 -1.77
CA THR A 179 -9.21 -6.53 -2.52
C THR A 179 -9.39 -7.20 -3.88
N ARG A 180 -8.30 -7.48 -4.61
CA ARG A 180 -8.33 -8.20 -5.90
C ARG A 180 -8.93 -9.61 -5.76
N ILE A 181 -8.60 -10.31 -4.67
CA ILE A 181 -9.19 -11.63 -4.33
C ILE A 181 -10.69 -11.48 -4.10
N PHE A 182 -11.11 -10.51 -3.30
CA PHE A 182 -12.53 -10.26 -3.03
C PHE A 182 -13.31 -9.91 -4.31
N MET A 183 -12.81 -9.00 -5.14
CA MET A 183 -13.49 -8.60 -6.39
C MET A 183 -13.62 -9.75 -7.39
N SER A 184 -12.71 -10.73 -7.32
CA SER A 184 -12.76 -11.93 -8.16
C SER A 184 -13.57 -13.07 -7.52
N SER A 185 -14.15 -12.84 -6.33
CA SER A 185 -14.90 -13.84 -5.59
C SER A 185 -16.37 -13.85 -6.01
N TYR A 186 -16.86 -15.02 -6.41
CA TYR A 186 -18.27 -15.26 -6.69
C TYR A 186 -19.05 -15.70 -5.44
N SER A 187 -18.51 -15.42 -4.24
CA SER A 187 -19.11 -15.79 -2.96
C SER A 187 -19.29 -14.57 -2.06
N VAL A 188 -20.26 -14.63 -1.15
CA VAL A 188 -20.48 -13.63 -0.10
C VAL A 188 -20.16 -14.29 1.25
N PRO A 189 -19.35 -13.66 2.12
CA PRO A 189 -18.74 -12.34 1.95
C PRO A 189 -17.55 -12.32 0.99
N GLY A 190 -16.97 -13.47 0.63
CA GLY A 190 -15.91 -13.56 -0.38
C GLY A 190 -14.57 -12.86 -0.06
N VAL A 191 -14.48 -12.16 1.07
CA VAL A 191 -13.27 -11.50 1.57
C VAL A 191 -12.25 -12.51 2.10
N VAL A 192 -10.99 -12.10 2.24
CA VAL A 192 -9.94 -12.94 2.86
C VAL A 192 -10.14 -13.10 4.38
N ASP A 193 -9.56 -14.16 4.96
CA ASP A 193 -9.70 -14.45 6.40
C ASP A 193 -9.20 -13.30 7.28
N SER A 194 -8.11 -12.64 6.88
CA SER A 194 -7.56 -11.50 7.61
C SER A 194 -8.53 -10.32 7.73
N TRP A 195 -9.48 -10.16 6.81
CA TRP A 195 -10.52 -9.13 6.89
C TRP A 195 -11.64 -9.56 7.84
N MET A 196 -12.00 -10.85 7.84
CA MET A 196 -12.98 -11.40 8.79
C MET A 196 -12.45 -11.37 10.23
N GLU A 197 -11.16 -11.56 10.44
CA GLU A 197 -10.54 -11.41 11.76
C GLU A 197 -10.61 -9.96 12.27
N ILE A 198 -10.42 -8.98 11.38
CA ILE A 198 -10.46 -7.55 11.69
C ILE A 198 -11.90 -7.07 11.91
N ASN A 199 -12.84 -7.52 11.08
CA ASN A 199 -14.27 -7.28 11.27
C ASN A 199 -15.07 -8.60 11.17
N PRO A 200 -15.29 -9.28 12.32
CA PRO A 200 -16.03 -10.54 12.34
C PRO A 200 -17.48 -10.43 11.85
N LYS A 201 -18.08 -9.23 11.91
CA LYS A 201 -19.48 -9.01 11.52
C LYS A 201 -19.73 -9.19 10.03
N ILE A 202 -18.69 -9.06 9.20
CA ILE A 202 -18.82 -9.28 7.75
C ILE A 202 -19.28 -10.70 7.42
N LYS A 203 -19.01 -11.67 8.30
CA LYS A 203 -19.45 -13.06 8.13
C LYS A 203 -20.97 -13.23 8.20
N TYR A 204 -21.70 -12.28 8.80
CA TYR A 204 -23.15 -12.37 8.93
C TYR A 204 -23.90 -12.28 7.59
N PHE A 205 -23.21 -11.84 6.54
CA PHE A 205 -23.71 -11.85 5.16
C PHE A 205 -23.44 -13.18 4.43
N ASP A 206 -22.81 -14.16 5.10
CA ASP A 206 -22.59 -15.47 4.49
C ASP A 206 -23.92 -16.23 4.31
N PRO A 207 -24.19 -16.81 3.13
CA PRO A 207 -25.41 -17.57 2.85
C PRO A 207 -25.67 -18.74 3.80
N VAL A 208 -24.65 -19.24 4.53
CA VAL A 208 -24.84 -20.32 5.51
C VAL A 208 -25.93 -20.00 6.52
N PHE A 209 -26.08 -18.74 6.93
CA PHE A 209 -27.12 -18.32 7.88
C PHE A 209 -28.51 -18.44 7.29
N ASP A 210 -28.70 -18.01 6.04
CA ASP A 210 -30.00 -18.11 5.37
C ASP A 210 -30.35 -19.57 5.07
N ILE A 211 -29.35 -20.42 4.80
CA ILE A 211 -29.57 -21.87 4.60
C ILE A 211 -29.98 -22.55 5.91
N ILE A 212 -29.43 -22.14 7.05
CA ILE A 212 -29.86 -22.64 8.38
C ILE A 212 -31.35 -22.37 8.59
N GLU A 213 -31.83 -21.18 8.21
CA GLU A 213 -33.22 -20.77 8.42
C GLU A 213 -34.18 -21.35 7.37
N SER A 214 -33.81 -21.29 6.09
CA SER A 214 -34.69 -21.65 4.97
C SER A 214 -34.64 -23.12 4.57
N ALA A 215 -33.52 -23.81 4.82
CA ALA A 215 -33.32 -25.20 4.41
C ALA A 215 -32.45 -26.00 5.42
N PRO A 216 -32.93 -26.25 6.65
CA PRO A 216 -32.18 -26.94 7.70
C PRO A 216 -31.65 -28.33 7.28
N ASP A 217 -32.41 -29.07 6.46
CA ASP A 217 -31.98 -30.37 5.95
C ASP A 217 -30.79 -30.27 4.99
N VAL A 218 -30.76 -29.22 4.16
CA VAL A 218 -29.63 -28.92 3.28
C VAL A 218 -28.41 -28.57 4.11
N TYR A 219 -28.57 -27.70 5.11
CA TYR A 219 -27.51 -27.35 6.05
C TYR A 219 -26.91 -28.59 6.71
N ASN A 220 -27.75 -29.46 7.28
CA ASN A 220 -27.31 -30.67 7.97
C ASN A 220 -26.54 -31.61 7.04
N ARG A 221 -27.00 -31.83 5.80
CA ARG A 221 -26.28 -32.65 4.81
C ARG A 221 -24.91 -32.08 4.46
N ILE A 222 -24.81 -30.77 4.24
CA ILE A 222 -23.52 -30.12 3.97
C ILE A 222 -22.60 -30.21 5.19
N LYS A 223 -23.12 -29.94 6.39
CA LYS A 223 -22.38 -29.98 7.66
C LYS A 223 -21.74 -31.35 7.93
N ILE A 224 -22.44 -32.46 7.62
CA ILE A 224 -21.92 -33.82 7.81
C ILE A 224 -21.14 -34.36 6.60
N GLY A 225 -20.87 -33.52 5.59
CA GLY A 225 -20.05 -33.89 4.43
C GLY A 225 -20.76 -34.74 3.36
N GLN A 226 -22.09 -34.79 3.37
CA GLN A 226 -22.90 -35.49 2.37
C GLN A 226 -23.20 -34.64 1.12
N SER A 227 -22.43 -33.58 0.89
CA SER A 227 -22.55 -32.70 -0.27
C SER A 227 -21.16 -32.41 -0.86
N PHE A 228 -21.11 -32.12 -2.16
CA PHE A 228 -19.90 -31.64 -2.83
C PHE A 228 -19.56 -30.18 -2.48
N VAL A 229 -20.55 -29.43 -1.96
CA VAL A 229 -20.37 -28.07 -1.46
C VAL A 229 -19.93 -28.12 0.00
N LYS A 230 -19.06 -27.20 0.40
CA LYS A 230 -18.62 -27.01 1.79
C LYS A 230 -18.87 -25.58 2.23
N PHE A 231 -19.33 -25.39 3.46
CA PHE A 231 -19.33 -24.07 4.08
C PHE A 231 -17.91 -23.66 4.43
N ARG A 232 -17.66 -22.35 4.38
CA ARG A 232 -16.38 -21.76 4.80
C ARG A 232 -16.17 -21.92 6.31
N PHE A 233 -17.25 -21.83 7.08
CA PHE A 233 -17.29 -22.04 8.52
C PHE A 233 -18.63 -22.64 8.92
N ILE A 234 -18.71 -23.17 10.14
CA ILE A 234 -19.96 -23.68 10.72
C ILE A 234 -20.39 -22.70 11.81
N PRO A 235 -21.49 -21.96 11.64
CA PRO A 235 -21.98 -21.04 12.67
C PRO A 235 -22.28 -21.75 13.99
N THR A 236 -21.88 -21.11 15.09
CA THR A 236 -22.30 -21.49 16.44
C THR A 236 -23.69 -20.95 16.75
N GLU A 237 -24.31 -21.41 17.84
CA GLU A 237 -25.58 -20.84 18.31
C GLU A 237 -25.45 -19.35 18.65
N ASP A 238 -24.33 -18.95 19.26
CA ASP A 238 -24.01 -17.55 19.54
C ASP A 238 -23.88 -16.73 18.24
N ASP A 239 -23.22 -17.26 17.20
CA ASP A 239 -23.13 -16.58 15.91
C ASP A 239 -24.51 -16.29 15.29
N ILE A 240 -25.45 -17.23 15.44
CA ILE A 240 -26.82 -17.09 14.93
C ILE A 240 -27.57 -16.01 15.73
N GLU A 241 -27.43 -16.00 17.05
CA GLU A 241 -28.05 -14.98 17.91
C GLU A 241 -27.47 -13.59 17.64
N GLN A 242 -26.14 -13.45 17.59
CA GLN A 242 -25.47 -12.19 17.30
C GLN A 242 -25.80 -11.66 15.90
N ARG A 243 -25.98 -12.54 14.90
CA ARG A 243 -26.44 -12.13 13.57
C ARG A 243 -27.85 -11.51 13.63
N LYS A 244 -28.78 -12.10 14.38
CA LYS A 244 -30.15 -11.58 14.51
C LYS A 244 -30.13 -10.18 15.10
N LEU A 245 -29.44 -10.00 16.23
CA LEU A 245 -29.28 -8.69 16.88
C LEU A 245 -28.62 -7.66 15.95
N TYR A 246 -27.63 -8.09 15.16
CA TYR A 246 -26.96 -7.23 14.19
C TYR A 246 -27.92 -6.74 13.10
N PHE A 247 -28.72 -7.62 12.50
CA PHE A 247 -29.67 -7.24 11.46
C PHE A 247 -30.91 -6.53 11.99
N GLU A 248 -31.37 -6.79 13.22
CA GLU A 248 -32.40 -5.98 13.88
C GLU A 248 -31.99 -4.51 13.93
N LYS A 249 -30.77 -4.23 14.42
CA LYS A 249 -30.24 -2.87 14.47
C LYS A 249 -30.07 -2.24 13.08
N ILE A 250 -29.56 -3.00 12.11
CA ILE A 250 -29.43 -2.50 10.73
C ILE A 250 -30.79 -2.20 10.12
N ASN A 251 -31.79 -3.02 10.39
CA ASN A 251 -33.13 -2.82 9.84
C ASN A 251 -33.79 -1.57 10.43
N GLU A 252 -33.61 -1.27 11.72
CA GLU A 252 -34.05 0.01 12.31
C GLU A 252 -33.45 1.22 11.56
N GLU A 253 -32.14 1.17 11.27
CA GLU A 253 -31.47 2.20 10.47
C GLU A 253 -31.99 2.20 9.02
N ASN A 254 -32.32 1.03 8.48
CA ASN A 254 -32.75 0.84 7.10
C ASN A 254 -34.19 1.23 6.81
N GLU A 255 -35.09 1.25 7.81
CA GLU A 255 -36.47 1.71 7.63
C GLU A 255 -36.52 3.15 7.07
N LEU A 256 -35.48 3.95 7.37
CA LEU A 256 -35.32 5.31 6.89
C LEU A 256 -34.82 5.39 5.43
N PHE A 257 -33.93 4.49 5.02
CA PHE A 257 -33.19 4.61 3.75
C PHE A 257 -33.52 3.56 2.69
N ARG A 258 -34.16 2.44 3.06
CA ARG A 258 -34.58 1.34 2.18
C ARG A 258 -33.45 0.76 1.31
N TYR A 259 -32.28 0.54 1.90
CA TYR A 259 -31.15 -0.11 1.27
C TYR A 259 -31.45 -1.57 0.89
N SER A 260 -30.90 -2.00 -0.25
CA SER A 260 -30.81 -3.39 -0.67
C SER A 260 -29.86 -4.17 0.26
N GLU A 261 -29.98 -5.50 0.29
CA GLU A 261 -29.02 -6.35 1.00
C GLU A 261 -27.59 -6.18 0.46
N ALA A 262 -27.44 -6.02 -0.87
CA ALA A 262 -26.16 -5.74 -1.51
C ALA A 262 -25.56 -4.40 -1.04
N ARG A 263 -26.40 -3.38 -0.83
CA ARG A 263 -25.97 -2.09 -0.28
C ARG A 263 -25.61 -2.19 1.21
N MET A 264 -26.34 -2.97 2.01
CA MET A 264 -25.98 -3.24 3.40
C MET A 264 -24.62 -3.93 3.49
N PHE A 265 -24.39 -4.94 2.63
CA PHE A 265 -23.12 -5.64 2.56
C PHE A 265 -21.98 -4.72 2.11
N GLN A 266 -22.22 -3.87 1.10
CA GLN A 266 -21.27 -2.84 0.69
C GLN A 266 -20.89 -1.90 1.85
N ASN A 267 -21.86 -1.45 2.64
CA ASN A 267 -21.58 -0.60 3.79
C ASN A 267 -20.70 -1.30 4.83
N GLU A 268 -20.92 -2.60 5.08
CA GLU A 268 -20.09 -3.38 5.99
C GLU A 268 -18.69 -3.66 5.42
N LEU A 269 -18.58 -3.86 4.09
CA LEU A 269 -17.30 -3.93 3.39
C LEU A 269 -16.49 -2.64 3.55
N LEU A 270 -17.12 -1.47 3.41
CA LEU A 270 -16.46 -0.18 3.57
C LEU A 270 -15.98 0.03 5.02
N LYS A 271 -16.79 -0.32 6.02
CA LYS A 271 -16.34 -0.32 7.43
C LYS A 271 -15.16 -1.27 7.66
N THR A 272 -15.20 -2.44 7.03
CA THR A 272 -14.11 -3.43 7.09
C THR A 272 -12.83 -2.87 6.48
N LEU A 273 -12.91 -2.23 5.31
CA LEU A 273 -11.79 -1.54 4.67
C LEU A 273 -11.19 -0.48 5.59
N THR A 274 -12.02 0.40 6.18
CA THR A 274 -11.54 1.40 7.15
C THR A 274 -10.82 0.75 8.33
N ALA A 275 -11.36 -0.33 8.88
CA ALA A 275 -10.75 -1.06 10.00
C ALA A 275 -9.42 -1.72 9.60
N VAL A 276 -9.33 -2.27 8.38
CA VAL A 276 -8.11 -2.85 7.81
C VAL A 276 -7.01 -1.81 7.69
N PHE A 277 -7.31 -0.63 7.13
CA PHE A 277 -6.35 0.47 7.03
C PHE A 277 -5.87 0.92 8.41
N LYS A 278 -6.79 1.21 9.34
CA LYS A 278 -6.45 1.63 10.71
C LYS A 278 -5.60 0.60 11.45
N SER A 279 -5.99 -0.68 11.41
CA SER A 279 -5.30 -1.77 12.11
C SER A 279 -3.88 -2.00 11.61
N ARG A 280 -3.64 -1.77 10.31
CA ARG A 280 -2.36 -2.09 9.67
C ARG A 280 -1.42 -0.89 9.56
N LEU A 281 -1.94 0.33 9.42
CA LEU A 281 -1.15 1.54 9.18
C LEU A 281 -1.05 2.48 10.38
N CYS A 282 -1.97 2.41 11.35
CA CYS A 282 -1.98 3.31 12.51
C CYS A 282 -1.44 2.65 13.81
N LYS A 283 -0.43 1.79 13.69
CA LYS A 283 0.20 1.11 14.84
C LYS A 283 1.21 1.98 15.58
#